data_AF-A0A398D7J6-F1
#
_entry.id   AF-A0A398D7J6-F1
#
_cell.length_a   1.000
_cell.length_b   1.000
_cell.length_c   1.000
_cell.angle_alpha   90.00
_cell.angle_beta   90.00
_cell.angle_gamma   90.00
#
_symmetry.space_group_name_H-M   'P 1'
#
loop_
_entity.id
_entity.type
_entity.pdbx_description
1 polymer ?
#
loop_
_entity_poly.entity_id
_entity_poly.type
_entity_poly.pdbx_seq_one_letter_code
_entity_poly.pdbx_strand_id
1 'polypeptide(L)' 'MRIEILGSGCARCHGLKDNVRKALTMLGKDAEVVDVTDMQQIMAYGVM' A
#
# COMPACT_ATOMS: atom_id res chain seq x y z
N MET A 1 -4.81 10.23 6.83
CA MET A 1 -3.82 9.14 7.01
C MET A 1 -3.45 8.65 5.61
N ARG A 2 -2.17 8.40 5.32
CA ARG A 2 -1.72 7.92 4.01
C ARG A 2 -1.04 6.57 4.21
N ILE A 3 -1.46 5.57 3.45
CA ILE A 3 -0.91 4.21 3.48
C ILE A 3 -0.34 3.92 2.10
N GLU A 4 0.95 3.63 2.06
CA GLU A 4 1.67 3.37 0.82
C GLU A 4 2.03 1.89 0.75
N ILE A 5 1.61 1.24 -0.33
CA ILE A 5 1.95 -0.15 -0.60
C ILE A 5 3.17 -0.15 -1.50
N LEU A 6 4.31 -0.47 -0.88
CA LEU A 6 5.60 -0.57 -1.53
C LEU A 6 5.72 -1.97 -2.15
N GLY A 7 5.61 -2.06 -3.47
CA GLY A 7 5.75 -3.35 -4.15
C GLY A 7 5.60 -3.23 -5.66
N SER A 8 6.18 -4.18 -6.38
CA SER A 8 6.29 -4.17 -7.86
C SER A 8 4.98 -4.28 -8.64
N GLY A 9 3.82 -4.12 -8.01
CA GLY A 9 2.51 -4.23 -8.67
C GLY A 9 2.10 -5.67 -9.01
N CYS A 10 2.66 -6.67 -8.31
CA CYS A 10 2.24 -8.06 -8.50
C CYS A 10 0.85 -8.33 -7.90
N ALA A 11 0.24 -9.48 -8.23
CA ALA A 11 -1.09 -9.86 -7.75
C ALA A 11 -1.22 -9.81 -6.21
N ARG A 12 -0.15 -10.09 -5.46
CA ARG A 12 -0.12 -9.99 -4.00
C ARG A 12 -0.19 -8.54 -3.50
N CYS A 13 0.46 -7.59 -4.17
CA CYS A 13 0.41 -6.17 -3.85
C CYS A 13 -1.02 -5.63 -4.01
N HIS A 14 -1.69 -6.00 -5.11
CA HIS A 14 -3.10 -5.66 -5.32
C HIS A 14 -4.01 -6.27 -4.27
N GLY A 15 -3.81 -7.56 -3.94
CA GLY A 15 -4.57 -8.21 -2.86
C GLY A 15 -4.36 -7.53 -1.50
N LEU A 16 -3.14 -7.08 -1.19
CA LEU A 16 -2.86 -6.31 0.03
C LEU A 16 -3.61 -4.98 0.05
N LYS A 17 -3.67 -4.26 -1.08
CA LYS A 17 -4.43 -3.00 -1.21
C LYS A 17 -5.90 -3.18 -0.88
N ASP A 18 -6.51 -4.22 -1.41
CA ASP A 18 -7.92 -4.51 -1.17
C ASP A 18 -8.17 -4.90 0.28
N ASN A 19 -7.25 -5.66 0.90
CA ASN A 19 -7.34 -5.99 2.31
C ASN A 19 -7.18 -4.76 3.22
N VAL A 20 -6.26 -3.85 2.88
CA VAL A 20 -6.09 -2.58 3.60
C VAL A 20 -7.36 -1.74 3.50
N ARG A 21 -7.96 -1.61 2.32
CA ARG A 21 -9.25 -0.90 2.15
C ARG A 21 -10.36 -1.50 3.00
N LYS A 22 -10.49 -2.83 3.00
CA LYS A 22 -11.47 -3.53 3.86
C LYS A 22 -11.23 -3.24 5.33
N ALA A 23 -9.97 -3.30 5.78
CA ALA A 23 -9.62 -2.99 7.17
C ALA A 23 -9.95 -1.55 7.55
N LEU A 24 -9.69 -0.58 6.66
CA LEU A 24 -10.04 0.83 6.86
C LEU A 24 -11.54 1.03 7.03
N THR A 25 -12.35 0.40 6.17
CA THR A 25 -13.81 0.41 6.29
C THR A 25 -14.28 -0.22 7.60
N MET A 26 -13.72 -1.36 8.01
CA MET A 26 -14.06 -2.02 9.28
C MET A 26 -13.70 -1.16 10.50
N LEU A 27 -12.62 -0.40 10.43
CA LEU A 27 -12.16 0.50 11.48
C LEU A 27 -12.85 1.88 11.44
N GLY A 28 -13.68 2.16 10.42
CA GLY A 28 -14.30 3.47 10.21
C GLY A 28 -13.28 4.60 10.01
N LYS A 29 -12.12 4.29 9.42
CA LYS A 29 -11.02 5.24 9.22
C LYS A 29 -10.86 5.55 7.75
N ASP A 30 -10.79 6.83 7.42
CA ASP A 30 -10.40 7.27 6.08
C ASP A 30 -8.88 7.37 5.96
N ALA A 31 -8.35 6.68 4.95
CA ALA A 31 -6.96 6.79 4.55
C ALA A 31 -6.79 6.67 3.05
N GLU A 32 -5.84 7.44 2.52
CA GLU A 32 -5.44 7.39 1.13
C GLU A 32 -4.50 6.20 0.93
N VAL A 33 -4.89 5.24 0.08
CA VAL A 33 -4.10 4.05 -0.22
C VAL A 33 -3.44 4.19 -1.59
N VAL A 34 -2.12 4.41 -1.57
CA VAL A 34 -1.29 4.67 -2.77
C VAL A 34 -0.42 3.44 -3.04
N ASP A 35 -0.33 3.01 -4.29
CA ASP A 35 0.65 2.00 -4.69
C ASP A 35 1.93 2.68 -5.15
N VAL A 36 3.05 2.31 -4.54
CA VAL A 36 4.38 2.71 -4.97
C VAL A 36 5.02 1.50 -5.65
N THR A 37 5.04 1.53 -6.98
CA THR A 37 5.59 0.46 -7.81
C THR A 37 7.02 0.74 -8.28
N ASP A 38 7.49 1.98 -8.11
CA ASP A 38 8.81 2.40 -8.51
C ASP A 38 9.87 1.86 -7.54
N MET A 39 10.79 1.06 -8.06
CA MET A 39 11.81 0.41 -7.24
C MET A 39 12.80 1.42 -6.63
N GLN A 40 13.08 2.53 -7.31
CA GLN A 40 13.94 3.60 -6.76
C GLN A 40 13.25 4.28 -5.58
N GLN A 41 11.94 4.53 -5.68
CA GLN A 41 11.17 5.07 -4.56
C GLN A 41 11.14 4.08 -3.38
N ILE A 42 10.89 2.79 -3.62
CA ILE A 42 10.89 1.76 -2.58
C ILE A 42 12.24 1.71 -1.85
N MET A 43 13.35 1.73 -2.59
CA MET A 43 14.70 1.76 -2.00
C MET A 43 14.95 3.02 -1.14
N ALA A 44 14.40 4.17 -1.53
CA ALA A 44 14.52 5.40 -0.77
C ALA A 44 13.84 5.33 0.62
N TYR A 45 12.84 4.46 0.79
CA TYR A 45 12.24 4.18 2.10
C TYR A 45 13.14 3.34 3.02
N GLY A 46 14.20 2.72 2.50
CA GLY A 46 15.16 1.94 3.30
C GLY A 46 14.60 0.65 3.90
N VAL A 47 13.54 0.09 3.29
CA VAL A 47 12.80 -1.10 3.78
C VAL A 47 13.17 -2.41 3.06
N MET A 48 14.30 -2.44 2.35
CA MET A 48 14.78 -3.61 1.60
C MET A 48 15.65 -4.54 2.44
#